data_AF-A0A6A6YDA8-F1
#
_entry.id   AF-A0A6A6YDA8-F1
#
_cell.length_a   1.000
_cell.length_b   1.000
_cell.length_c   1.000
_cell.angle_alpha   90.00
_cell.angle_beta   90.00
_cell.angle_gamma   90.00
#
_symmetry.space_group_name_H-M   'P 1'
#
loop_
_entity.id
_entity.type
_entity.pdbx_description
1 polymer ?
#
loop_
_entity_poly.entity_id
_entity_poly.type
_entity_poly.pdbx_seq_one_letter_code
_entity_poly.pdbx_strand_id
1 'polypeptide(L)'
;MVKNVRQVNCPITIKQFGLGQSNPTYLVIGIDDTRAVCRKNPPGELLSKMTHNVEREHRVLHALRKTEIPVPIPYCLCEDNSVLGMPFYFMSFLDGRLHEDAELPLVSPEERQEMWHDAVRTLGKIHLINIWSTGLKTFGKSSNFYNRQIATFTRMSDTQCKVIDVETKQPVGKISHFDEMVSFFKDKKLQPHDRETLIYGDFKMDNVFFHNSKARVIGVLENNQGQPTFQDGITLGMPTYSTILKWYNEEVGWDVEHESGWASAFAIFSPAVITQGIAARRALRQTSSIKRNELAYRMVQNLIHRGKSKSKI
;
A
#
# COMPACT_ATOMS: atom_id res chain seq x y z
N MET A 1 -2.83 -27.83 15.51
CA MET A 1 -2.80 -26.42 15.08
C MET A 1 -2.61 -25.46 16.26
N VAL A 2 -3.49 -25.44 17.26
CA VAL A 2 -3.32 -24.64 18.50
C VAL A 2 -1.98 -24.89 19.20
N LYS A 3 -1.43 -26.12 19.14
CA LYS A 3 -0.10 -26.46 19.71
C LYS A 3 1.07 -25.61 19.16
N ASN A 4 0.90 -24.91 18.03
CA ASN A 4 1.97 -24.13 17.38
C ASN A 4 1.81 -22.60 17.52
N VAL A 5 0.64 -22.10 17.94
CA VAL A 5 0.43 -20.68 18.29
C VAL A 5 0.34 -20.58 19.80
N ARG A 6 1.49 -20.57 20.46
CA ARG A 6 1.58 -20.53 21.94
C ARG A 6 1.12 -19.19 22.54
N GLN A 7 0.83 -18.21 21.70
CA GLN A 7 0.46 -16.85 22.08
C GLN A 7 -1.04 -16.68 22.37
N VAL A 8 -1.87 -17.69 22.09
CA VAL A 8 -3.32 -17.63 22.39
C VAL A 8 -3.79 -18.93 23.03
N ASN A 9 -4.45 -18.82 24.19
CA ASN A 9 -4.95 -19.97 24.94
C ASN A 9 -6.38 -20.36 24.52
N CYS A 10 -6.66 -21.66 24.51
CA CYS A 10 -7.98 -22.20 24.16
C CYS A 10 -8.92 -22.27 25.38
N PRO A 11 -10.25 -22.24 25.15
CA PRO A 11 -10.93 -22.06 23.85
C PRO A 11 -10.74 -20.65 23.27
N ILE A 12 -10.90 -20.51 21.96
CA ILE A 12 -10.73 -19.22 21.24
C ILE A 12 -12.06 -18.70 20.71
N THR A 13 -12.19 -17.37 20.68
CA THR A 13 -13.24 -16.63 19.97
C THR A 13 -12.63 -15.94 18.75
N ILE A 14 -13.32 -15.99 17.61
CA ILE A 14 -12.85 -15.41 16.35
C ILE A 14 -13.80 -14.29 15.92
N LYS A 15 -13.25 -13.13 15.53
CA LYS A 15 -13.98 -12.01 14.92
C LYS A 15 -13.30 -11.60 13.62
N GLN A 16 -14.06 -11.30 12.57
CA GLN A 16 -13.49 -10.83 11.30
C GLN A 16 -13.32 -9.30 11.31
N PHE A 17 -12.19 -8.81 10.80
CA PHE A 17 -11.98 -7.39 10.54
C PHE A 17 -12.56 -7.01 9.17
N GLY A 18 -13.60 -6.16 9.17
CA GLY A 18 -14.22 -5.62 7.95
C GLY A 18 -14.68 -6.69 6.93
N LEU A 19 -15.14 -6.22 5.77
CA LEU A 19 -15.59 -7.08 4.65
C LEU A 19 -14.69 -6.91 3.39
N GLY A 20 -13.42 -6.59 3.60
CA GLY A 20 -12.44 -6.37 2.52
C GLY A 20 -12.19 -7.61 1.66
N GLN A 21 -11.90 -7.39 0.37
CA GLN A 21 -11.76 -8.46 -0.65
C GLN A 21 -10.31 -8.88 -0.94
N SER A 22 -9.30 -8.34 -0.25
CA SER A 22 -7.89 -8.69 -0.50
C SER A 22 -7.47 -9.95 0.25
N ASN A 23 -7.09 -9.80 1.52
CA ASN A 23 -6.70 -10.90 2.41
C ASN A 23 -7.64 -10.87 3.62
N PRO A 24 -8.54 -11.86 3.78
CA PRO A 24 -9.39 -11.95 4.96
C PRO A 24 -8.54 -11.96 6.24
N THR A 25 -8.88 -11.07 7.17
CA THR A 25 -8.13 -10.84 8.40
C THR A 25 -9.07 -11.03 9.60
N TYR A 26 -8.63 -11.75 10.62
CA TYR A 26 -9.43 -12.16 11.76
C TYR A 26 -8.70 -11.86 13.07
N LEU A 27 -9.41 -11.31 14.04
CA LEU A 27 -9.00 -11.25 15.44
C LEU A 27 -9.29 -12.61 16.08
N VAL A 28 -8.27 -13.18 16.73
CA VAL A 28 -8.37 -14.41 17.51
C VAL A 28 -8.12 -14.05 18.97
N ILE A 29 -9.10 -14.36 19.83
CA ILE A 29 -9.13 -14.00 21.25
C ILE A 29 -9.12 -15.30 22.05
N GLY A 30 -8.15 -15.45 22.94
CA GLY A 30 -8.05 -16.59 23.85
C GLY A 30 -8.94 -16.44 25.08
N ILE A 31 -9.04 -17.53 25.85
CA ILE A 31 -9.84 -17.57 27.09
C ILE A 31 -9.37 -16.58 28.17
N ASP A 32 -8.09 -16.20 28.11
CA ASP A 32 -7.40 -15.28 29.01
C ASP A 32 -7.22 -13.88 28.41
N ASP A 33 -8.07 -13.52 27.43
CA ASP A 33 -8.02 -12.26 26.68
C ASP A 33 -6.74 -12.02 25.88
N THR A 34 -5.89 -13.04 25.70
CA THR A 34 -4.77 -12.97 24.75
C THR A 34 -5.27 -12.77 23.32
N ARG A 35 -4.63 -11.88 22.55
CA ARG A 35 -5.07 -11.50 21.20
C ARG A 35 -3.99 -11.76 20.16
N ALA A 36 -4.40 -12.36 19.05
CA ALA A 36 -3.60 -12.49 17.84
C ALA A 36 -4.43 -12.12 16.61
N VAL A 37 -3.75 -11.84 15.51
CA VAL A 37 -4.38 -11.61 14.21
C VAL A 37 -4.03 -12.75 13.26
N CYS A 38 -5.03 -13.36 12.65
CA CYS A 38 -4.88 -14.34 11.58
C CYS A 38 -5.18 -13.67 10.24
N ARG A 39 -4.30 -13.82 9.26
CA ARG A 39 -4.48 -13.29 7.91
C ARG A 39 -4.29 -14.44 6.92
N LYS A 40 -5.25 -14.59 5.99
CA LYS A 40 -5.27 -15.71 5.04
C LYS A 40 -5.38 -15.22 3.59
N ASN A 41 -4.95 -16.06 2.66
CA ASN A 41 -5.22 -15.82 1.24
C ASN A 41 -6.74 -15.78 1.00
N PRO A 42 -7.22 -15.02 0.00
CA PRO A 42 -8.62 -15.05 -0.39
C PRO A 42 -9.01 -16.45 -0.91
N PRO A 43 -10.28 -16.86 -0.79
CA PRO A 43 -10.74 -18.12 -1.34
C PRO A 43 -10.69 -18.11 -2.88
N GLY A 44 -10.37 -19.26 -3.48
CA GLY A 44 -10.27 -19.45 -4.93
C GLY A 44 -8.85 -19.34 -5.48
N GLU A 45 -8.70 -19.47 -6.79
CA GLU A 45 -7.40 -19.27 -7.45
C GLU A 45 -7.00 -17.79 -7.41
N LEU A 46 -5.78 -17.52 -6.98
CA LEU A 46 -5.22 -16.17 -7.00
C LEU A 46 -5.09 -15.69 -8.45
N LEU A 47 -5.60 -14.48 -8.73
CA LEU A 47 -5.53 -13.84 -10.05
C LEU A 47 -4.09 -13.72 -10.59
N SER A 48 -3.10 -13.66 -9.69
CA SER A 48 -1.70 -13.83 -10.04
C SER A 48 -0.91 -14.35 -8.84
N LYS A 49 0.24 -15.00 -9.10
CA LYS A 49 1.17 -15.46 -8.05
C LYS A 49 1.69 -14.33 -7.14
N MET A 50 1.54 -13.07 -7.56
CA MET A 50 2.03 -11.88 -6.87
C MET A 50 0.93 -11.12 -6.13
N THR A 51 -0.34 -11.41 -6.40
CA THR A 51 -1.48 -10.69 -5.82
C THR A 51 -2.02 -11.47 -4.64
N HIS A 52 -2.25 -10.81 -3.50
CA HIS A 52 -2.86 -11.43 -2.32
C HIS A 52 -2.12 -12.68 -1.82
N ASN A 53 -0.79 -12.55 -1.66
CA ASN A 53 0.09 -13.63 -1.20
C ASN A 53 0.55 -13.34 0.24
N VAL A 54 -0.11 -13.97 1.21
CA VAL A 54 0.19 -13.79 2.64
C VAL A 54 1.55 -14.37 3.04
N GLU A 55 2.10 -15.31 2.27
CA GLU A 55 3.41 -15.90 2.49
C GLU A 55 4.54 -14.86 2.28
N ARG A 56 4.41 -14.04 1.23
CA ARG A 56 5.31 -12.91 0.97
C ARG A 56 5.22 -11.86 2.07
N GLU A 57 4.00 -11.55 2.51
CA GLU A 57 3.74 -10.62 3.61
C GLU A 57 4.43 -11.10 4.90
N HIS A 58 4.20 -12.37 5.27
CA HIS A 58 4.85 -13.00 6.42
C HIS A 58 6.39 -12.97 6.30
N ARG A 59 6.95 -13.24 5.10
CA ARG A 59 8.40 -13.19 4.88
C ARG A 59 8.99 -11.80 5.15
N VAL A 60 8.29 -10.73 4.74
CA VAL A 60 8.70 -9.35 5.02
C VAL A 60 8.60 -9.06 6.51
N LEU A 61 7.46 -9.32 7.15
CA LEU A 61 7.30 -9.12 8.60
C LEU A 61 8.35 -9.89 9.40
N HIS A 62 8.66 -11.12 9.00
CA HIS A 62 9.62 -11.98 9.69
C HIS A 62 11.05 -11.45 9.57
N ALA A 63 11.41 -10.90 8.41
CA ALA A 63 12.69 -10.24 8.19
C ALA A 63 12.79 -8.94 9.01
N LEU A 64 11.72 -8.14 9.03
CA LEU A 64 11.68 -6.85 9.70
C LEU A 64 11.62 -6.94 11.22
N ARG A 65 11.14 -8.04 11.80
CA ARG A 65 11.05 -8.22 13.27
C ARG A 65 12.39 -8.07 14.02
N LYS A 66 13.52 -8.20 13.32
CA LYS A 66 14.88 -8.06 13.87
C LYS A 66 15.47 -6.65 13.70
N THR A 67 14.70 -5.75 13.11
CA THR A 67 15.09 -4.36 12.85
C THR A 67 14.35 -3.43 13.82
N GLU A 68 14.68 -2.14 13.78
CA GLU A 68 13.98 -1.12 14.56
C GLU A 68 12.63 -0.70 13.93
N ILE A 69 12.25 -1.27 12.79
CA ILE A 69 10.99 -0.92 12.13
C ILE A 69 9.82 -1.47 12.93
N PRO A 70 8.85 -0.63 13.32
CA PRO A 70 7.65 -1.09 13.99
C PRO A 70 6.81 -1.91 13.00
N VAL A 71 6.75 -3.23 13.23
CA VAL A 71 5.90 -4.17 12.49
C VAL A 71 5.23 -5.13 13.47
N PRO A 72 4.02 -5.65 13.16
CA PRO A 72 3.47 -6.78 13.90
C PRO A 72 4.45 -7.95 13.93
N ILE A 73 4.58 -8.60 15.09
CA ILE A 73 5.44 -9.76 15.26
C ILE A 73 4.75 -10.96 14.59
N PRO A 74 5.32 -11.55 13.53
CA PRO A 74 4.78 -12.77 12.96
C PRO A 74 5.08 -13.96 13.89
N TYR A 75 4.05 -14.73 14.21
CA TYR A 75 4.12 -15.90 15.07
C TYR A 75 4.39 -17.18 14.29
N CYS A 76 3.55 -17.48 13.29
CA CYS A 76 3.74 -18.64 12.43
C CYS A 76 3.05 -18.48 11.07
N LEU A 77 3.59 -19.14 10.06
CA LEU A 77 3.01 -19.31 8.73
C LEU A 77 2.61 -20.78 8.56
N CYS A 78 1.44 -21.03 8.01
CA CYS A 78 0.99 -22.35 7.59
C CYS A 78 0.72 -22.33 6.07
N GLU A 79 1.46 -23.16 5.35
CA GLU A 79 1.28 -23.39 3.90
C GLU A 79 0.55 -24.72 3.62
N ASP A 80 0.20 -25.47 4.67
CA ASP A 80 -0.54 -26.72 4.55
C ASP A 80 -2.04 -26.44 4.36
N ASN A 81 -2.46 -26.50 3.09
CA ASN A 81 -3.84 -26.27 2.68
C ASN A 81 -4.83 -27.27 3.31
N SER A 82 -4.39 -28.41 3.86
CA SER A 82 -5.29 -29.35 4.53
C SER A 82 -5.93 -28.77 5.79
N VAL A 83 -5.39 -27.68 6.36
CA VAL A 83 -5.90 -27.12 7.61
C VAL A 83 -7.03 -26.13 7.40
N LEU A 84 -6.83 -25.08 6.60
CA LEU A 84 -7.84 -24.03 6.36
C LEU A 84 -8.20 -23.87 4.86
N GLY A 85 -7.78 -24.82 4.02
CA GLY A 85 -8.00 -24.79 2.57
C GLY A 85 -7.06 -23.87 1.80
N MET A 86 -6.26 -23.06 2.49
CA MET A 86 -5.38 -22.05 1.90
C MET A 86 -4.27 -21.65 2.88
N PRO A 87 -3.17 -21.04 2.40
CA PRO A 87 -2.14 -20.50 3.27
C PRO A 87 -2.65 -19.36 4.16
N PHE A 88 -2.14 -19.31 5.39
CA PHE A 88 -2.44 -18.28 6.38
C PHE A 88 -1.30 -18.11 7.37
N TYR A 89 -1.22 -16.96 8.01
CA TYR A 89 -0.27 -16.73 9.08
C TYR A 89 -0.91 -16.01 10.27
N PHE A 90 -0.27 -16.13 11.43
CA PHE A 90 -0.61 -15.42 12.66
C PHE A 90 0.43 -14.35 12.99
N MET A 91 -0.02 -13.23 13.55
CA MET A 91 0.83 -12.16 14.06
C MET A 91 0.28 -11.55 15.35
N SER A 92 1.09 -10.74 16.02
CA SER A 92 0.67 -9.97 17.19
C SER A 92 -0.46 -9.01 16.85
N PHE A 93 -1.42 -8.89 17.77
CA PHE A 93 -2.39 -7.80 17.74
C PHE A 93 -1.70 -6.48 18.11
N LEU A 94 -1.85 -5.46 17.26
CA LEU A 94 -1.39 -4.11 17.55
C LEU A 94 -2.48 -3.37 18.33
N ASP A 95 -2.26 -3.17 19.63
CA ASP A 95 -3.14 -2.36 20.47
C ASP A 95 -2.80 -0.88 20.33
N GLY A 96 -3.52 -0.20 19.44
CA GLY A 96 -3.28 1.19 19.11
C GLY A 96 -4.41 1.84 18.34
N ARG A 97 -4.16 3.08 17.92
CA ARG A 97 -5.07 3.91 17.12
C ARG A 97 -4.77 3.71 15.63
N LEU A 98 -5.82 3.48 14.86
CA LEU A 98 -5.79 3.57 13.40
C LEU A 98 -6.67 4.75 13.00
N HIS A 99 -6.18 5.60 12.12
CA HIS A 99 -6.92 6.77 11.66
C HIS A 99 -7.31 6.61 10.20
N GLU A 100 -8.61 6.54 9.93
CA GLU A 100 -9.13 6.45 8.57
C GLU A 100 -9.01 7.76 7.79
N ASP A 101 -8.75 8.88 8.44
CA ASP A 101 -8.61 10.18 7.79
C ASP A 101 -7.19 10.70 8.01
N ALA A 102 -6.49 10.97 6.91
CA ALA A 102 -5.15 11.53 6.92
C ALA A 102 -5.08 12.96 7.52
N GLU A 103 -6.21 13.67 7.59
CA GLU A 103 -6.29 14.96 8.26
C GLU A 103 -6.33 14.85 9.79
N LEU A 104 -6.53 13.65 10.34
CA LEU A 104 -6.57 13.40 11.79
C LEU A 104 -7.49 14.41 12.53
N PRO A 105 -8.79 14.54 12.18
CA PRO A 105 -9.62 15.65 12.64
C PRO A 105 -9.85 15.71 14.16
N LEU A 106 -9.67 14.57 14.86
CA LEU A 106 -9.92 14.44 16.30
C LEU A 106 -8.67 14.61 17.17
N VAL A 107 -7.50 14.94 16.59
CA VAL A 107 -6.26 15.17 17.35
C VAL A 107 -5.88 16.66 17.33
N SER A 108 -5.12 17.11 18.34
CA SER A 108 -4.66 18.50 18.38
C SER A 108 -3.73 18.81 17.20
N PRO A 109 -3.59 20.08 16.78
CA PRO A 109 -2.62 20.46 15.75
C PRO A 109 -1.19 20.00 16.02
N GLU A 110 -0.74 20.07 17.27
CA GLU A 110 0.60 19.67 17.69
C GLU A 110 0.76 18.16 17.60
N GLU A 111 -0.22 17.39 18.10
CA GLU A 111 -0.20 15.93 18.00
C GLU A 111 -0.28 15.46 16.53
N ARG A 112 -1.10 16.14 15.70
CA ARG A 112 -1.20 15.88 14.25
C ARG A 112 0.15 16.01 13.57
N GLN A 113 0.89 17.09 13.85
CA GLN A 113 2.20 17.33 13.27
C GLN A 113 3.20 16.24 13.68
N GLU A 114 3.23 15.88 14.96
CA GLU A 114 4.11 14.82 15.48
C GLU A 114 3.76 13.44 14.91
N MET A 115 2.48 13.13 14.73
CA MET A 115 2.04 11.87 14.11
C MET A 115 2.49 11.76 12.65
N TRP A 116 2.35 12.84 11.88
CA TRP A 116 2.86 12.89 10.51
C TRP A 116 4.38 12.77 10.47
N HIS A 117 5.07 13.47 11.36
CA HIS A 117 6.54 13.42 11.44
C HIS A 117 7.03 12.01 11.76
N ASP A 118 6.43 11.31 12.73
CA ASP A 118 6.82 9.94 13.06
C ASP A 118 6.46 8.92 11.98
N ALA A 119 5.38 9.15 11.22
CA ALA A 119 5.08 8.36 10.03
C ALA A 119 6.14 8.54 8.93
N VAL A 120 6.57 9.78 8.65
CA VAL A 120 7.64 10.08 7.67
C VAL A 120 8.97 9.51 8.13
N ARG A 121 9.31 9.63 9.40
CA ARG A 121 10.48 9.01 10.03
C ARG A 121 10.46 7.49 9.84
N THR A 122 9.33 6.85 10.13
CA THR A 122 9.17 5.40 9.95
C THR A 122 9.38 4.98 8.49
N LEU A 123 8.84 5.74 7.54
CA LEU A 123 9.08 5.50 6.11
C LEU A 123 10.56 5.65 5.72
N GLY A 124 11.23 6.70 6.22
CA GLY A 124 12.66 6.89 6.01
C GLY A 124 13.49 5.72 6.55
N LYS A 125 13.20 5.28 7.78
CA LYS A 125 13.84 4.09 8.37
C LYS A 125 13.63 2.83 7.53
N ILE A 126 12.42 2.62 6.98
CA ILE A 126 12.14 1.49 6.09
C ILE A 126 13.04 1.54 4.85
N HIS A 127 13.21 2.71 4.26
CA HIS A 127 14.04 2.89 3.07
C HIS A 127 15.54 2.80 3.36
N LEU A 128 15.97 2.98 4.61
CA LEU A 128 17.36 2.80 5.07
C LEU A 128 17.72 1.36 5.42
N ILE A 129 16.75 0.43 5.43
CA ILE A 129 17.04 -0.96 5.75
C ILE A 129 18.03 -1.54 4.75
N ASN A 130 19.14 -2.08 5.27
CA ASN A 130 20.03 -2.91 4.47
C ASN A 130 19.38 -4.28 4.18
N ILE A 131 18.74 -4.41 3.02
CA ILE A 131 18.04 -5.63 2.60
C ILE A 131 18.94 -6.87 2.52
N TRP A 132 20.26 -6.69 2.40
CA TRP A 132 21.25 -7.76 2.36
C TRP A 132 21.39 -8.44 3.73
N SER A 133 21.13 -7.69 4.81
CA SER A 133 21.18 -8.17 6.19
C SER A 133 19.87 -8.82 6.67
N THR A 134 18.75 -8.61 5.96
CA THR A 134 17.42 -9.03 6.42
C THR A 134 16.91 -10.35 5.81
N GLY A 135 17.68 -10.98 4.90
CA GLY A 135 17.25 -12.18 4.17
C GLY A 135 16.25 -11.89 3.03
N LEU A 136 16.07 -10.61 2.69
CA LEU A 136 15.19 -10.16 1.61
C LEU A 136 15.92 -9.94 0.27
N LYS A 137 17.21 -10.27 0.16
CA LYS A 137 17.99 -10.18 -1.08
C LYS A 137 17.29 -10.77 -2.32
N THR A 138 16.60 -11.90 -2.16
CA THR A 138 15.89 -12.59 -3.26
C THR A 138 14.40 -12.27 -3.33
N PHE A 139 13.92 -11.29 -2.55
CA PHE A 139 12.49 -10.97 -2.47
C PHE A 139 11.98 -10.28 -3.74
N GLY A 140 12.82 -9.47 -4.39
CA GLY A 140 12.49 -8.71 -5.59
C GLY A 140 13.71 -8.52 -6.49
N LYS A 141 13.53 -7.79 -7.59
CA LYS A 141 14.63 -7.40 -8.49
C LYS A 141 15.20 -6.06 -8.06
N SER A 142 16.52 -6.00 -7.92
CA SER A 142 17.28 -4.88 -7.35
C SER A 142 17.45 -3.64 -8.22
N SER A 143 17.24 -3.74 -9.54
CA SER A 143 17.61 -2.66 -10.46
C SER A 143 16.72 -2.54 -11.69
N ASN A 144 16.63 -1.33 -12.24
CA ASN A 144 15.75 -0.94 -13.33
C ASN A 144 14.27 -0.85 -12.89
N PHE A 145 13.98 -0.44 -11.65
CA PHE A 145 12.63 -0.46 -11.08
C PHE A 145 11.61 0.25 -11.99
N TYR A 146 11.86 1.52 -12.32
CA TYR A 146 10.93 2.33 -13.10
C TYR A 146 10.67 1.74 -14.49
N ASN A 147 11.69 1.32 -15.22
CA ASN A 147 11.50 0.73 -16.56
C ASN A 147 10.71 -0.58 -16.51
N ARG A 148 10.89 -1.41 -15.46
CA ARG A 148 10.07 -2.62 -15.27
C ARG A 148 8.61 -2.28 -14.96
N GLN A 149 8.38 -1.27 -14.11
CA GLN A 149 7.03 -0.81 -13.77
C GLN A 149 6.33 -0.23 -15.01
N ILE A 150 7.01 0.64 -15.77
CA ILE A 150 6.51 1.21 -17.02
C ILE A 150 6.15 0.11 -18.02
N ALA A 151 7.02 -0.89 -18.22
CA ALA A 151 6.75 -2.01 -19.12
C ALA A 151 5.53 -2.84 -18.66
N THR A 152 5.42 -3.07 -17.34
CA THR A 152 4.28 -3.79 -16.75
C THR A 152 2.97 -3.03 -16.98
N PHE A 153 2.95 -1.73 -16.67
CA PHE A 153 1.78 -0.88 -16.86
C PHE A 153 1.40 -0.70 -18.33
N THR A 154 2.38 -0.61 -19.23
CA THR A 154 2.15 -0.56 -20.68
C THR A 154 1.43 -1.84 -21.14
N ARG A 155 1.97 -3.02 -20.80
CA ARG A 155 1.36 -4.30 -21.15
C ARG A 155 -0.04 -4.48 -20.56
N MET A 156 -0.25 -4.02 -19.32
CA MET A 156 -1.56 -4.04 -18.67
C MET A 156 -2.56 -3.17 -19.45
N SER A 157 -2.20 -1.92 -19.74
CA SER A 157 -3.04 -0.98 -20.49
C SER A 157 -3.35 -1.50 -21.90
N ASP A 158 -2.37 -2.05 -22.61
CA ASP A 158 -2.54 -2.65 -23.95
C ASP A 158 -3.53 -3.81 -23.98
N THR A 159 -3.61 -4.56 -22.88
CA THR A 159 -4.56 -5.67 -22.73
C THR A 159 -5.94 -5.14 -22.34
N GLN A 160 -5.99 -4.26 -21.35
CA GLN A 160 -7.23 -3.76 -20.76
C GLN A 160 -8.02 -2.85 -21.70
N CYS A 161 -7.34 -2.03 -22.51
CA CYS A 161 -7.99 -1.12 -23.46
C CYS A 161 -8.78 -1.85 -24.56
N LYS A 162 -8.39 -3.08 -24.89
CA LYS A 162 -9.02 -3.92 -25.93
C LYS A 162 -10.19 -4.74 -25.40
N VAL A 163 -10.41 -4.76 -24.09
CA VAL A 163 -11.57 -5.46 -23.51
C VAL A 163 -12.84 -4.79 -24.00
N ILE A 164 -13.74 -5.60 -24.57
CA ILE A 164 -15.03 -5.15 -25.09
C ILE A 164 -16.09 -5.28 -23.99
N ASP A 165 -16.84 -4.20 -23.75
CA ASP A 165 -17.98 -4.25 -22.84
C ASP A 165 -19.10 -5.12 -23.43
N VAL A 166 -19.61 -6.04 -22.61
CA VAL A 166 -20.59 -7.05 -23.03
C VAL A 166 -21.92 -6.43 -23.45
N GLU A 167 -22.25 -5.23 -22.96
CA GLU A 167 -23.50 -4.52 -23.21
C GLU A 167 -23.34 -3.48 -24.32
N THR A 168 -22.38 -2.56 -24.19
CA THR A 168 -22.22 -1.47 -25.18
C THR A 168 -21.54 -1.92 -26.47
N LYS A 169 -20.88 -3.10 -26.46
CA LYS A 169 -20.05 -3.62 -27.54
C LYS A 169 -18.89 -2.69 -27.94
N GLN A 170 -18.56 -1.73 -27.09
CA GLN A 170 -17.43 -0.82 -27.29
C GLN A 170 -16.22 -1.26 -26.47
N PRO A 171 -15.00 -0.99 -26.94
CA PRO A 171 -13.80 -1.19 -26.14
C PRO A 171 -13.78 -0.24 -24.93
N VAL A 172 -13.15 -0.69 -23.83
CA VAL A 172 -12.84 0.18 -22.68
C VAL A 172 -12.05 1.42 -23.12
N GLY A 173 -11.19 1.26 -24.13
CA GLY A 173 -10.42 2.35 -24.71
C GLY A 173 -9.10 2.60 -24.00
N LYS A 174 -8.21 3.34 -24.68
CA LYS A 174 -6.92 3.76 -24.13
C LYS A 174 -7.11 4.89 -23.12
N ILE A 175 -6.23 4.94 -22.13
CA ILE A 175 -6.09 6.12 -21.27
C ILE A 175 -5.61 7.29 -22.15
N SER A 176 -6.23 8.47 -22.00
CA SER A 176 -5.83 9.67 -22.74
C SER A 176 -4.36 10.03 -22.47
N HIS A 177 -3.64 10.45 -23.51
CA HIS A 177 -2.21 10.81 -23.44
C HIS A 177 -1.28 9.69 -22.91
N PHE A 178 -1.72 8.43 -22.92
CA PHE A 178 -0.93 7.32 -22.37
C PHE A 178 0.44 7.16 -23.02
N ASP A 179 0.49 7.23 -24.35
CA ASP A 179 1.73 7.04 -25.11
C ASP A 179 2.72 8.20 -24.85
N GLU A 180 2.23 9.44 -24.70
CA GLU A 180 3.01 10.61 -24.28
C GLU A 180 3.56 10.45 -22.86
N MET A 181 2.72 10.04 -21.90
CA MET A 181 3.14 9.76 -20.53
C MET A 181 4.20 8.66 -20.48
N VAL A 182 4.00 7.56 -21.21
CA VAL A 182 5.00 6.47 -21.29
C VAL A 182 6.31 6.97 -21.89
N SER A 183 6.26 7.83 -22.92
CA SER A 183 7.47 8.45 -23.49
C SER A 183 8.20 9.31 -22.47
N PHE A 184 7.48 10.17 -21.74
CA PHE A 184 8.04 11.00 -20.66
C PHE A 184 8.72 10.15 -19.58
N PHE A 185 8.05 9.10 -19.08
CA PHE A 185 8.60 8.26 -18.01
C PHE A 185 9.77 7.39 -18.48
N LYS A 186 9.86 7.05 -19.77
CA LYS A 186 10.98 6.27 -20.34
C LYS A 186 12.25 7.09 -20.54
N ASP A 187 12.18 8.42 -20.51
CA ASP A 187 13.37 9.24 -20.63
C ASP A 187 14.26 9.08 -19.39
N LYS A 188 15.38 8.37 -19.57
CA LYS A 188 16.35 8.10 -18.50
C LYS A 188 16.94 9.38 -17.90
N LYS A 189 16.96 10.50 -18.63
CA LYS A 189 17.47 11.78 -18.11
C LYS A 189 16.54 12.39 -17.06
N LEU A 190 15.26 12.04 -17.10
CA LEU A 190 14.23 12.53 -16.20
C LEU A 190 13.92 11.56 -15.05
N GLN A 191 14.37 10.30 -15.16
CA GLN A 191 14.11 9.27 -14.15
C GLN A 191 14.85 9.57 -12.85
N PRO A 192 14.20 9.39 -11.69
CA PRO A 192 14.85 9.42 -10.39
C PRO A 192 15.96 8.37 -10.30
N HIS A 193 16.92 8.60 -9.42
CA HIS A 193 17.95 7.60 -9.16
C HIS A 193 17.33 6.32 -8.61
N ASP A 194 17.70 5.18 -9.22
CA ASP A 194 17.27 3.88 -8.77
C ASP A 194 18.04 3.51 -7.50
N ARG A 195 17.35 3.53 -6.36
CA ARG A 195 17.88 3.20 -5.05
C ARG A 195 17.32 1.85 -4.64
N GLU A 196 18.20 0.89 -4.35
CA GLU A 196 17.79 -0.44 -3.91
C GLU A 196 17.31 -0.39 -2.45
N THR A 197 16.01 -0.14 -2.27
CA THR A 197 15.37 -0.06 -0.94
C THR A 197 14.17 -0.99 -0.83
N LEU A 198 13.74 -1.27 0.40
CA LEU A 198 12.48 -1.97 0.63
C LEU A 198 11.31 -1.02 0.38
N ILE A 199 10.56 -1.23 -0.70
CA ILE A 199 9.33 -0.49 -0.98
C ILE A 199 8.17 -1.17 -0.25
N TYR A 200 7.57 -0.48 0.72
CA TYR A 200 6.42 -0.99 1.46
C TYR A 200 5.18 -1.19 0.58
N GLY A 201 5.00 -0.34 -0.45
CA GLY A 201 3.92 -0.44 -1.44
C GLY A 201 2.82 0.59 -1.20
N ASP A 202 1.98 0.36 -0.20
CA ASP A 202 0.82 1.21 0.14
C ASP A 202 1.03 1.89 1.50
N PHE A 203 2.11 2.68 1.63
CA PHE A 203 2.38 3.44 2.85
C PHE A 203 1.54 4.72 2.87
N LYS A 204 0.50 4.73 3.71
CA LYS A 204 -0.46 5.83 3.86
C LYS A 204 -1.01 5.86 5.29
N MET A 205 -1.56 6.98 5.72
CA MET A 205 -1.90 7.22 7.14
C MET A 205 -2.87 6.17 7.72
N ASP A 206 -3.84 5.70 6.94
CA ASP A 206 -4.82 4.67 7.32
C ASP A 206 -4.27 3.23 7.30
N ASN A 207 -2.99 3.09 6.99
CA ASN A 207 -2.21 1.86 7.13
C ASN A 207 -1.21 1.93 8.30
N VAL A 208 -1.09 3.09 8.97
CA VAL A 208 -0.14 3.32 10.06
C VAL A 208 -0.86 3.27 11.40
N PHE A 209 -0.44 2.34 12.27
CA PHE A 209 -0.94 2.22 13.63
C PHE A 209 -0.12 3.09 14.57
N PHE A 210 -0.79 3.89 15.37
CA PHE A 210 -0.20 4.72 16.41
C PHE A 210 -0.44 4.16 17.79
N HIS A 211 0.44 4.48 18.73
CA HIS A 211 0.24 4.20 20.14
C HIS A 211 -1.06 4.87 20.66
N ASN A 212 -1.72 4.24 21.64
CA ASN A 212 -3.00 4.71 22.19
C ASN A 212 -2.97 6.15 22.72
N SER A 213 -1.84 6.58 23.30
CA SER A 213 -1.69 7.89 23.95
C SER A 213 -0.51 8.72 23.45
N LYS A 214 0.22 8.25 22.44
CA LYS A 214 1.43 8.94 21.95
C LYS A 214 1.40 9.03 20.42
N ALA A 215 1.96 10.11 19.87
CA ALA A 215 2.23 10.27 18.45
C ALA A 215 3.42 9.40 18.01
N ARG A 216 3.31 8.08 18.19
CA ARG A 216 4.36 7.11 17.88
C ARG A 216 3.78 5.95 17.09
N VAL A 217 4.38 5.64 15.95
CA VAL A 217 4.06 4.47 15.13
C VAL A 217 4.42 3.20 15.88
N ILE A 218 3.48 2.26 15.95
CA ILE A 218 3.65 0.93 16.57
C ILE A 218 3.52 -0.20 15.54
N GLY A 219 3.09 0.11 14.32
CA GLY A 219 3.10 -0.83 13.22
C GLY A 219 2.58 -0.21 11.93
N VAL A 220 2.94 -0.82 10.82
CA VAL A 220 2.36 -0.53 9.50
C VAL A 220 1.73 -1.82 8.99
N LEU A 221 0.50 -1.75 8.49
CA LEU A 221 -0.24 -2.87 7.92
C LEU A 221 -0.88 -2.46 6.61
N GLU A 222 -0.78 -3.31 5.59
CA GLU A 222 -1.39 -3.05 4.28
C GLU A 222 -2.91 -3.28 4.35
N ASN A 223 -3.68 -2.19 4.22
CA ASN A 223 -5.14 -2.16 4.19
C ASN A 223 -5.61 -1.51 2.87
N ASN A 224 -6.46 -2.19 2.10
CA ASN A 224 -6.91 -1.74 0.78
C ASN A 224 -8.14 -0.80 0.83
N GLN A 225 -8.15 0.17 1.75
CA GLN A 225 -9.17 1.23 1.74
C GLN A 225 -8.61 2.48 1.04
N GLY A 226 -9.39 3.08 0.14
CA GLY A 226 -8.95 4.27 -0.61
C GLY A 226 -9.16 5.54 0.19
N GLN A 227 -8.27 6.52 0.03
CA GLN A 227 -8.33 7.82 0.71
C GLN A 227 -8.73 8.96 -0.25
N PRO A 228 -9.35 10.04 0.26
CA PRO A 228 -9.38 11.33 -0.43
C PRO A 228 -7.97 11.96 -0.51
N THR A 229 -7.82 12.93 -1.39
CA THR A 229 -6.52 13.52 -1.78
C THR A 229 -6.00 14.47 -0.70
N PHE A 230 -4.70 14.44 -0.42
CA PHE A 230 -3.96 15.42 0.39
C PHE A 230 -4.25 16.86 -0.06
N GLN A 231 -4.57 17.76 0.88
CA GLN A 231 -4.83 19.18 0.65
C GLN A 231 -4.01 20.05 1.61
N ASP A 232 -2.98 20.72 1.09
CA ASP A 232 -2.10 21.61 1.84
C ASP A 232 -2.86 22.78 2.48
N GLY A 233 -2.53 23.09 3.74
CA GLY A 233 -2.85 24.37 4.37
C GLY A 233 -4.29 24.59 4.81
N ILE A 234 -5.19 23.60 4.67
CA ILE A 234 -6.59 23.71 5.12
C ILE A 234 -6.73 23.35 6.60
N THR A 235 -6.01 22.31 7.04
CA THR A 235 -6.13 21.76 8.40
C THR A 235 -4.95 22.20 9.25
N LEU A 236 -5.20 22.87 10.37
CA LEU A 236 -4.17 23.41 11.26
C LEU A 236 -3.23 22.30 11.75
N GLY A 237 -1.91 22.50 11.77
CA GLY A 237 -0.94 21.47 12.17
C GLY A 237 -0.71 20.36 11.13
N MET A 238 -1.35 20.42 9.96
CA MET A 238 -1.05 19.54 8.85
C MET A 238 0.24 20.02 8.14
N PRO A 239 1.27 19.18 7.97
CA PRO A 239 2.52 19.61 7.35
C PRO A 239 2.34 19.89 5.85
N THR A 240 3.06 20.88 5.32
CA THR A 240 3.10 21.08 3.86
C THR A 240 3.86 19.94 3.18
N TYR A 241 3.65 19.78 1.86
CA TYR A 241 4.44 18.83 1.08
C TYR A 241 5.96 19.07 1.22
N SER A 242 6.39 20.34 1.20
CA SER A 242 7.81 20.71 1.40
C SER A 242 8.33 20.33 2.78
N THR A 243 7.50 20.41 3.82
CA THR A 243 7.86 20.01 5.19
C THR A 243 8.06 18.51 5.28
N ILE A 244 7.17 17.74 4.64
CA ILE A 244 7.28 16.28 4.55
C ILE A 244 8.59 15.88 3.84
N LEU A 245 8.90 16.50 2.70
CA LEU A 245 10.14 16.23 1.98
C LEU A 245 11.38 16.55 2.82
N LYS A 246 11.37 17.68 3.55
CA LYS A 246 12.45 18.05 4.45
C LYS A 246 12.67 16.99 5.54
N TRP A 247 11.62 16.57 6.26
CA TRP A 247 11.74 15.53 7.28
C TRP A 247 12.22 14.20 6.71
N TYR A 248 11.74 13.85 5.52
CA TYR A 248 12.18 12.63 4.85
C TYR A 248 13.67 12.70 4.49
N ASN A 249 14.11 13.79 3.86
CA ASN A 249 15.51 14.04 3.50
C ASN A 249 16.43 14.01 4.73
N GLU A 250 16.00 14.60 5.85
CA GLU A 250 16.72 14.57 7.13
C GLU A 250 16.88 13.15 7.67
N GLU A 251 15.86 12.30 7.57
CA GLU A 251 15.93 10.91 8.02
C GLU A 251 16.83 10.06 7.11
N VAL A 252 16.67 10.17 5.79
CA VAL A 252 17.36 9.30 4.83
C VAL A 252 18.78 9.76 4.47
N GLY A 253 19.08 11.05 4.64
CA GLY A 253 20.39 11.62 4.31
C GLY A 253 20.64 11.83 2.81
N TRP A 254 19.61 11.78 1.96
CA TRP A 254 19.70 12.17 0.55
C TRP A 254 18.52 13.06 0.15
N ASP A 255 18.75 13.93 -0.83
CA ASP A 255 17.73 14.84 -1.34
C ASP A 255 16.89 14.18 -2.44
N VAL A 256 15.57 14.21 -2.28
CA VAL A 256 14.60 13.76 -3.30
C VAL A 256 13.77 14.91 -3.90
N GLU A 257 14.02 16.17 -3.53
CA GLU A 257 13.18 17.31 -3.92
C GLU A 257 13.13 17.47 -5.44
N HIS A 258 14.29 17.39 -6.11
CA HIS A 258 14.38 17.44 -7.58
C HIS A 258 13.71 16.26 -8.29
N GLU A 259 13.57 15.11 -7.61
CA GLU A 259 12.92 13.90 -8.14
C GLU A 259 11.40 13.89 -7.87
N SER A 260 10.95 14.71 -6.92
CA SER A 260 9.61 14.65 -6.33
C SER A 260 8.49 14.92 -7.33
N GLY A 261 8.72 15.80 -8.30
CA GLY A 261 7.75 16.10 -9.36
C GLY A 261 7.52 14.91 -10.28
N TRP A 262 8.60 14.25 -10.70
CA TRP A 262 8.53 13.01 -11.50
C TRP A 262 7.87 11.89 -10.70
N ALA A 263 8.30 11.69 -9.44
CA ALA A 263 7.77 10.63 -8.57
C ALA A 263 6.26 10.82 -8.32
N SER A 264 5.82 12.06 -8.10
CA SER A 264 4.39 12.39 -7.96
C SER A 264 3.60 12.06 -9.22
N ALA A 265 4.11 12.43 -10.40
CA ALA A 265 3.47 12.09 -11.66
C ALA A 265 3.42 10.56 -11.88
N PHE A 266 4.46 9.83 -11.49
CA PHE A 266 4.50 8.38 -11.61
C PHE A 266 3.55 7.67 -10.62
N ALA A 267 3.47 8.16 -9.38
CA ALA A 267 2.53 7.70 -8.36
C ALA A 267 1.06 7.90 -8.76
N ILE A 268 0.82 8.79 -9.72
CA ILE A 268 -0.46 9.09 -10.34
C ILE A 268 -0.73 8.17 -11.54
N PHE A 269 0.28 7.94 -12.37
CA PHE A 269 0.21 7.10 -13.57
C PHE A 269 -0.17 5.64 -13.24
N SER A 270 0.43 5.07 -12.20
CA SER A 270 0.17 3.69 -11.78
C SER A 270 -1.32 3.44 -11.43
N PRO A 271 -1.95 4.22 -10.53
CA PRO A 271 -3.39 4.12 -10.25
C PRO A 271 -4.30 4.29 -11.46
N ALA A 272 -3.92 5.10 -12.46
CA ALA A 272 -4.71 5.26 -13.69
C ALA A 272 -4.79 3.94 -14.49
N VAL A 273 -3.70 3.17 -14.55
CA VAL A 273 -3.69 1.85 -15.18
C VAL A 273 -4.44 0.82 -14.34
N ILE A 274 -4.31 0.86 -13.01
CA ILE A 274 -5.07 -0.02 -12.12
C ILE A 274 -6.58 0.23 -12.29
N THR A 275 -6.97 1.49 -12.38
CA THR A 275 -8.34 1.98 -12.65
C THR A 275 -8.90 1.43 -13.95
N GLN A 276 -8.14 1.51 -15.05
CA GLN A 276 -8.54 0.94 -16.34
C GLN A 276 -8.77 -0.58 -16.22
N GLY A 277 -7.97 -1.28 -15.42
CA GLY A 277 -8.19 -2.70 -15.13
C GLY A 277 -9.49 -2.99 -14.38
N ILE A 278 -9.93 -2.09 -13.49
CA ILE A 278 -11.24 -2.20 -12.84
C ILE A 278 -12.36 -1.98 -13.88
N ALA A 279 -12.22 -0.97 -14.75
CA ALA A 279 -13.16 -0.72 -15.83
C ALA A 279 -13.27 -1.93 -16.78
N ALA A 280 -12.15 -2.57 -17.13
CA ALA A 280 -12.13 -3.79 -17.93
C ALA A 280 -12.85 -4.97 -17.25
N ARG A 281 -12.65 -5.19 -15.95
CA ARG A 281 -13.42 -6.21 -15.20
C ARG A 281 -14.91 -5.87 -15.15
N ARG A 282 -15.27 -4.59 -15.03
CA ARG A 282 -16.67 -4.14 -15.10
C ARG A 282 -17.29 -4.43 -16.47
N ALA A 283 -16.55 -4.15 -17.54
CA ALA A 283 -16.96 -4.41 -18.91
C ALA A 283 -17.33 -5.89 -19.13
N LEU A 284 -16.65 -6.80 -18.40
CA LEU A 284 -16.91 -8.24 -18.38
C LEU A 284 -17.89 -8.72 -17.30
N ARG A 285 -18.47 -7.80 -16.50
CA ARG A 285 -19.33 -8.11 -15.34
C ARG A 285 -18.65 -8.98 -14.28
N GLN A 286 -17.35 -8.82 -14.13
CA GLN A 286 -16.49 -9.54 -13.17
C GLN A 286 -16.15 -8.73 -11.90
N THR A 287 -16.78 -7.57 -11.68
CA THR A 287 -16.56 -6.76 -10.46
C THR A 287 -17.88 -6.42 -9.77
N SER A 288 -17.90 -6.58 -8.44
CA SER A 288 -19.08 -6.32 -7.60
C SER A 288 -19.06 -4.94 -6.91
N SER A 289 -17.97 -4.17 -7.01
CA SER A 289 -17.79 -2.93 -6.22
C SER A 289 -17.93 -1.65 -7.06
N ILE A 290 -19.11 -1.03 -7.01
CA ILE A 290 -19.44 0.26 -7.65
C ILE A 290 -18.57 1.42 -7.11
N LYS A 291 -18.30 1.47 -5.80
CA LYS A 291 -17.52 2.56 -5.14
C LYS A 291 -16.12 2.76 -5.72
N ARG A 292 -15.40 1.67 -6.00
CA ARG A 292 -14.04 1.75 -6.59
C ARG A 292 -14.04 2.36 -7.98
N ASN A 293 -15.10 2.17 -8.77
CA ASN A 293 -15.21 2.75 -10.11
C ASN A 293 -15.36 4.28 -10.07
N GLU A 294 -16.11 4.79 -9.11
CA GLU A 294 -16.36 6.23 -9.00
C GLU A 294 -15.12 6.98 -8.48
N LEU A 295 -14.41 6.41 -7.50
CA LEU A 295 -13.14 6.94 -7.02
C LEU A 295 -12.10 6.97 -8.14
N ALA A 296 -11.99 5.88 -8.89
CA ALA A 296 -11.07 5.71 -9.99
C ALA A 296 -11.35 6.70 -11.14
N TYR A 297 -12.62 6.91 -11.50
CA TYR A 297 -13.03 7.93 -12.47
C TYR A 297 -12.72 9.35 -11.99
N ARG A 298 -13.04 9.69 -10.73
CA ARG A 298 -12.74 11.01 -10.14
C ARG A 298 -11.23 11.28 -10.07
N MET A 299 -10.43 10.27 -9.74
CA MET A 299 -8.97 10.35 -9.78
C MET A 299 -8.52 10.73 -11.20
N VAL A 300 -8.91 9.99 -12.23
CA VAL A 300 -8.54 10.30 -13.63
C VAL A 300 -8.93 11.73 -14.03
N GLN A 301 -10.12 12.21 -13.66
CA GLN A 301 -10.54 13.59 -13.96
C GLN A 301 -9.70 14.65 -13.23
N ASN A 302 -9.38 14.42 -11.95
CA ASN A 302 -8.52 15.33 -11.17
C ASN A 302 -7.08 15.40 -11.73
N LEU A 303 -6.59 14.29 -12.28
CA LEU A 303 -5.26 14.21 -12.91
C LEU A 303 -5.17 15.03 -14.19
N ILE A 304 -6.21 14.98 -15.01
CA ILE A 304 -6.35 15.81 -16.22
C ILE A 304 -6.39 17.30 -15.84
N HIS A 305 -7.01 17.64 -14.70
CA HIS A 305 -7.13 19.04 -14.25
C HIS A 305 -5.81 19.59 -13.67
N ARG A 306 -5.09 18.80 -12.87
CA ARG A 306 -3.80 19.20 -12.26
C ARG A 306 -2.66 19.29 -13.27
N GLY A 307 -2.65 18.44 -14.30
CA GLY A 307 -1.67 18.51 -15.39
C GLY A 307 -1.73 19.82 -16.19
N LYS A 308 -2.90 20.46 -16.29
CA LYS A 308 -3.08 21.75 -16.99
C LYS A 308 -2.65 22.96 -16.16
N SER A 309 -2.54 22.82 -14.84
CA SER A 309 -2.25 23.95 -13.93
C SER A 309 -0.75 24.19 -13.74
N LYS A 310 0.12 23.21 -13.99
CA LYS A 310 1.58 23.36 -13.83
C LYS A 310 2.36 23.66 -15.11
N SER A 311 1.70 23.75 -16.27
CA SER A 311 2.32 24.12 -17.55
C SER A 311 2.41 25.64 -17.78
N LYS A 312 2.35 26.44 -16.71
CA LYS A 312 2.53 27.90 -16.75
C LYS A 312 3.39 28.37 -15.56
N ILE A 313 4.61 27.86 -15.42
CA ILE A 313 5.76 28.56 -14.82
C ILE A 313 7.00 28.09 -15.56
#